data_AF-A0A0D1C4U0-F1
#
_entry.id   AF-A0A0D1C4U0-F1
#
_cell.length_a   1.000
_cell.length_b   1.000
_cell.length_c   1.000
_cell.angle_alpha   90.00
_cell.angle_beta   90.00
_cell.angle_gamma   90.00
#
_symmetry.space_group_name_H-M   'P 1'
#
loop_
_entity.id
_entity.type
_entity.pdbx_description
1 polymer ?
#
loop_
_entity_poly.entity_id
_entity_poly.type
_entity_poly.pdbx_seq_one_letter_code
_entity_poly.pdbx_strand_id
1 'polypeptide(L)'
;MSPIPTIALGGSASHIQIGRVAFGCMGMTWCDPKDRTSDQQAFETIKTAVDSGSSLLNTGTFYGPQTDPYANLELLRRFYEAYPEYKSKTILSVKGGIPIANYRSKGMAGLTPDASLDALHDDLGAIREHLGTDHGGKEIDLYEMARRDTKVGIKQTMNNMLSLSSETYIDSEGKQQQGKRLFKHISLSELGLESIREAVSVAPIACVELEVSPWELGAFDQGIVSFCSSQKIPILAYSPTGKGILTGNIQSVDDLPESDIRRHMDRLQGENLAKNLELANEFKTLAKQHKPQVTPTQLGLAWLIASSHVIVPLPGTSKASRAQENAESANVQLDPDTKAKLDHKVKHFKTAGGRYNKAAREHSALWG
;
A
#
# COMPACT_ATOMS: atom_id res chain seq x y z
N MET A 1 19.75 16.94 1.27
CA MET A 1 19.31 15.85 2.15
C MET A 1 20.04 14.58 1.72
N SER A 2 20.45 13.74 2.67
CA SER A 2 21.01 12.43 2.30
C SER A 2 19.89 11.55 1.75
N PRO A 3 20.07 10.88 0.60
CA PRO A 3 19.06 9.98 0.07
C PRO A 3 18.80 8.86 1.08
N ILE A 4 17.54 8.49 1.27
CA ILE A 4 17.19 7.32 2.10
C ILE A 4 17.77 6.05 1.46
N PRO A 5 18.05 4.99 2.25
CA PRO A 5 18.52 3.74 1.68
C PRO A 5 17.49 3.17 0.71
N THR A 6 17.93 2.30 -0.20
CA THR A 6 17.07 1.65 -1.20
C THR A 6 16.97 0.14 -0.99
N ILE A 7 16.02 -0.48 -1.68
CA ILE A 7 15.87 -1.93 -1.83
C ILE A 7 15.48 -2.25 -3.27
N ALA A 8 15.95 -3.39 -3.78
CA ALA A 8 15.51 -3.92 -5.07
C ALA A 8 14.06 -4.44 -4.98
N LEU A 9 13.29 -4.29 -6.05
CA LEU A 9 12.07 -5.09 -6.25
C LEU A 9 12.41 -6.57 -6.47
N GLY A 10 11.38 -7.42 -6.48
CA GLY A 10 11.48 -8.85 -6.78
C GLY A 10 11.31 -9.18 -8.26
N GLY A 11 11.38 -10.47 -8.59
CA GLY A 11 11.01 -10.99 -9.90
C GLY A 11 11.73 -10.32 -11.07
N SER A 12 10.97 -10.03 -12.13
CA SER A 12 11.44 -9.38 -13.36
C SER A 12 11.84 -7.91 -13.12
N ALA A 13 11.36 -7.31 -12.03
CA ALA A 13 11.67 -5.96 -11.61
C ALA A 13 12.92 -5.86 -10.72
N SER A 14 13.68 -6.94 -10.51
CA SER A 14 14.82 -6.97 -9.56
C SER A 14 15.99 -6.02 -9.86
N HIS A 15 16.02 -5.43 -11.05
CA HIS A 15 16.95 -4.37 -11.43
C HIS A 15 16.50 -2.96 -10.98
N ILE A 16 15.24 -2.81 -10.53
CA ILE A 16 14.65 -1.55 -10.10
C ILE A 16 14.88 -1.34 -8.61
N GLN A 17 15.45 -0.20 -8.26
CA GLN A 17 15.65 0.23 -6.86
C GLN A 17 14.55 1.22 -6.44
N ILE A 18 13.97 0.98 -5.27
CA ILE A 18 13.01 1.89 -4.63
C ILE A 18 13.52 2.32 -3.26
N GLY A 19 13.08 3.47 -2.76
CA GLY A 19 13.38 3.91 -1.40
C GLY A 19 12.84 2.93 -0.34
N ARG A 20 13.51 2.88 0.82
CA ARG A 20 13.08 2.08 1.98
C ARG A 20 11.78 2.53 2.64
N VAL A 21 11.18 3.62 2.15
CA VAL A 21 9.82 4.07 2.46
C VAL A 21 9.16 4.45 1.14
N ALA A 22 7.99 3.90 0.85
CA ALA A 22 7.16 4.23 -0.31
C ALA A 22 6.09 5.27 0.06
N PHE A 23 5.38 5.81 -0.93
CA PHE A 23 4.37 6.86 -0.72
C PHE A 23 2.97 6.44 -1.18
N GLY A 24 2.01 6.45 -0.25
CA GLY A 24 0.61 6.13 -0.54
C GLY A 24 -0.23 7.37 -0.89
N CYS A 25 -0.88 7.37 -2.06
CA CYS A 25 -1.65 8.50 -2.57
C CYS A 25 -3.15 8.48 -2.18
N MET A 26 -3.65 7.39 -1.60
CA MET A 26 -5.09 7.15 -1.33
C MET A 26 -5.78 8.32 -0.61
N GLY A 27 -5.17 8.83 0.47
CA GLY A 27 -5.77 9.84 1.33
C GLY A 27 -5.91 11.24 0.71
N MET A 28 -5.38 11.48 -0.50
CA MET A 28 -5.52 12.76 -1.17
C MET A 28 -6.91 12.96 -1.78
N THR A 29 -7.57 11.86 -2.14
CA THR A 29 -8.84 11.88 -2.90
C THR A 29 -9.90 10.93 -2.36
N TRP A 30 -9.55 9.96 -1.50
CA TRP A 30 -10.51 9.09 -0.82
C TRP A 30 -11.15 9.79 0.40
N CYS A 31 -11.95 10.80 0.10
CA CYS A 31 -12.69 11.62 1.04
C CYS A 31 -13.94 12.18 0.35
N ASP A 32 -14.74 12.95 1.08
CA ASP A 32 -15.75 13.79 0.45
C ASP A 32 -15.09 14.73 -0.59
N PRO A 33 -15.67 14.92 -1.78
CA PRO A 33 -15.15 15.84 -2.78
C PRO A 33 -14.78 17.24 -2.26
N LYS A 34 -15.52 17.78 -1.28
CA LYS A 34 -15.26 19.11 -0.71
C LYS A 34 -13.98 19.15 0.16
N ASP A 35 -13.56 18.00 0.68
CA ASP A 35 -12.41 17.85 1.58
C ASP A 35 -11.15 17.37 0.84
N ARG A 36 -11.22 17.29 -0.50
CA ARG A 36 -10.09 16.82 -1.34
C ARG A 36 -8.87 17.72 -1.18
N THR A 37 -7.70 17.09 -1.22
CA THR A 37 -6.44 17.82 -1.29
C THR A 37 -6.36 18.57 -2.61
N SER A 38 -6.07 19.87 -2.58
CA SER A 38 -5.90 20.66 -3.80
C SER A 38 -4.69 20.17 -4.60
N ASP A 39 -4.71 20.34 -5.93
CA ASP A 39 -3.58 19.99 -6.80
C ASP A 39 -2.28 20.63 -6.33
N GLN A 40 -2.30 21.92 -5.93
CA GLN A 40 -1.11 22.61 -5.42
C GLN A 40 -0.49 21.86 -4.23
N GLN A 41 -1.30 21.52 -3.22
CA GLN A 41 -0.84 20.84 -2.02
C GLN A 41 -0.43 19.39 -2.30
N ALA A 42 -1.19 18.68 -3.13
CA ALA A 42 -0.90 17.31 -3.52
C ALA A 42 0.43 17.23 -4.29
N PHE A 43 0.64 18.11 -5.26
CA PHE A 43 1.86 18.16 -6.06
C PHE A 43 3.07 18.51 -5.20
N GLU A 44 2.96 19.50 -4.31
CA GLU A 44 4.03 19.79 -3.34
C GLU A 44 4.37 18.57 -2.49
N THR A 45 3.36 17.86 -1.99
CA THR A 45 3.56 16.68 -1.15
C THR A 45 4.20 15.52 -1.92
N ILE A 46 3.76 15.23 -3.15
CA ILE A 46 4.33 14.18 -3.99
C ILE A 46 5.78 14.50 -4.32
N LYS A 47 6.09 15.74 -4.74
CA LYS A 47 7.48 16.16 -5.01
C LYS A 47 8.35 15.96 -3.80
N THR A 48 7.93 16.45 -2.63
CA THR A 48 8.69 16.30 -1.38
C THR A 48 8.91 14.84 -1.01
N ALA A 49 7.92 13.96 -1.19
CA ALA A 49 8.10 12.52 -0.97
C ALA A 49 9.18 11.93 -1.89
N VAL A 50 9.07 12.18 -3.21
CA VAL A 50 9.98 11.63 -4.22
C VAL A 50 11.39 12.19 -4.07
N ASP A 51 11.53 13.50 -3.83
CA ASP A 51 12.82 14.16 -3.66
C ASP A 51 13.48 13.79 -2.32
N SER A 52 12.71 13.29 -1.34
CA SER A 52 13.22 12.65 -0.12
C SER A 52 13.56 11.16 -0.31
N GLY A 53 13.34 10.62 -1.52
CA GLY A 53 13.70 9.26 -1.93
C GLY A 53 12.57 8.23 -1.89
N SER A 54 11.34 8.62 -1.55
CA SER A 54 10.16 7.75 -1.69
C SER A 54 9.71 7.67 -3.15
N SER A 55 10.48 6.92 -3.95
CA SER A 55 10.30 6.83 -5.40
C SER A 55 9.17 5.90 -5.86
N LEU A 56 8.66 5.00 -5.00
CA LEU A 56 7.47 4.20 -5.32
C LEU A 56 6.22 4.94 -4.86
N LEU A 57 5.36 5.31 -5.80
CA LEU A 57 4.04 5.88 -5.55
C LEU A 57 2.96 4.80 -5.70
N ASN A 58 2.07 4.68 -4.72
CA ASN A 58 0.98 3.71 -4.73
C ASN A 58 -0.39 4.41 -4.87
N THR A 59 -1.20 3.94 -5.81
CA THR A 59 -2.55 4.44 -6.13
C THR A 59 -3.50 3.27 -6.43
N GLY A 60 -4.73 3.55 -6.83
CA GLY A 60 -5.70 2.55 -7.26
C GLY A 60 -6.87 3.12 -8.05
N THR A 61 -7.50 2.26 -8.85
CA THR A 61 -8.66 2.57 -9.72
C THR A 61 -9.83 3.21 -8.97
N PHE A 62 -9.99 2.85 -7.69
CA PHE A 62 -11.12 3.21 -6.84
C PHE A 62 -10.73 4.17 -5.72
N TYR A 63 -9.59 4.88 -5.84
CA TYR A 63 -9.11 5.84 -4.84
C TYR A 63 -9.85 7.18 -4.95
N GLY A 64 -11.17 7.13 -4.80
CA GLY A 64 -12.05 8.28 -4.84
C GLY A 64 -13.44 7.89 -4.34
N PRO A 65 -14.32 8.87 -4.07
CA PRO A 65 -15.70 8.58 -3.70
C PRO A 65 -16.46 7.90 -4.84
N GLN A 66 -17.60 7.27 -4.55
CA GLN A 66 -18.42 6.56 -5.55
C GLN A 66 -18.82 7.43 -6.75
N THR A 67 -19.00 8.73 -6.54
CA THR A 67 -19.33 9.70 -7.58
C THR A 67 -18.17 9.90 -8.56
N ASP A 68 -16.93 9.71 -8.10
CA ASP A 68 -15.71 9.93 -8.85
C ASP A 68 -14.57 9.00 -8.36
N PRO A 69 -14.63 7.70 -8.73
CA PRO A 69 -13.71 6.67 -8.23
C PRO A 69 -12.27 6.84 -8.71
N TYR A 70 -12.10 7.39 -9.92
CA TYR A 70 -10.80 7.54 -10.59
C TYR A 70 -10.03 8.80 -10.17
N ALA A 71 -10.56 9.59 -9.24
CA ALA A 71 -10.01 10.88 -8.82
C ALA A 71 -8.49 10.87 -8.54
N ASN A 72 -7.94 9.79 -7.96
CA ASN A 72 -6.50 9.70 -7.68
C ASN A 72 -5.66 9.50 -8.95
N LEU A 73 -6.15 8.73 -9.91
CA LEU A 73 -5.46 8.55 -11.20
C LEU A 73 -5.43 9.87 -11.97
N GLU A 74 -6.54 10.60 -11.97
CA GLU A 74 -6.63 11.91 -12.63
C GLU A 74 -5.75 12.96 -11.92
N LEU A 75 -5.67 12.93 -10.59
CA LEU A 75 -4.72 13.74 -9.83
C LEU A 75 -3.27 13.45 -10.26
N LEU A 76 -2.91 12.16 -10.38
CA LEU A 76 -1.57 11.76 -10.82
C LEU A 76 -1.31 12.13 -12.29
N ARG A 77 -2.31 12.03 -13.17
CA ARG A 77 -2.22 12.53 -14.54
C ARG A 77 -1.85 14.00 -14.56
N ARG A 78 -2.61 14.86 -13.87
CA ARG A 78 -2.34 16.30 -13.80
C ARG A 78 -0.98 16.59 -13.16
N PHE A 79 -0.56 15.82 -12.16
CA PHE A 79 0.78 15.90 -11.57
C PHE A 79 1.86 15.66 -12.62
N TYR A 80 1.78 14.57 -13.38
CA TYR A 80 2.78 14.21 -14.38
C TYR A 80 2.72 15.07 -15.66
N GLU A 81 1.59 15.72 -15.94
CA GLU A 81 1.48 16.76 -16.97
C GLU A 81 2.20 18.04 -16.52
N ALA A 82 2.04 18.44 -15.26
CA ALA A 82 2.70 19.62 -14.70
C ALA A 82 4.21 19.40 -14.43
N TYR A 83 4.62 18.17 -14.11
CA TYR A 83 6.00 17.81 -13.74
C TYR A 83 6.46 16.53 -14.46
N PRO A 84 6.64 16.57 -15.80
CA PRO A 84 6.95 15.40 -16.61
C PRO A 84 8.26 14.70 -16.22
N GLU A 85 9.23 15.41 -15.64
CA GLU A 85 10.48 14.86 -15.16
C GLU A 85 10.31 13.86 -14.01
N TYR A 86 9.17 13.88 -13.30
CA TYR A 86 8.89 12.89 -12.25
C TYR A 86 8.47 11.53 -12.82
N LYS A 87 8.06 11.43 -14.09
CA LYS A 87 7.71 10.14 -14.72
C LYS A 87 8.87 9.14 -14.70
N SER A 88 10.11 9.61 -14.82
CA SER A 88 11.32 8.80 -14.74
C SER A 88 11.90 8.68 -13.33
N LYS A 89 11.45 9.51 -12.39
CA LYS A 89 11.87 9.46 -10.98
C LYS A 89 11.01 8.52 -10.13
N THR A 90 9.84 8.12 -10.65
CA THR A 90 8.87 7.33 -9.89
C THR A 90 8.61 5.97 -10.51
N ILE A 91 8.30 5.02 -9.63
CA ILE A 91 7.67 3.74 -9.95
C ILE A 91 6.21 3.85 -9.52
N LEU A 92 5.27 3.70 -10.46
CA LEU A 92 3.84 3.78 -10.18
C LEU A 92 3.23 2.39 -9.98
N SER A 93 2.74 2.12 -8.77
CA SER A 93 1.97 0.92 -8.42
C SER A 93 0.48 1.24 -8.39
N VAL A 94 -0.33 0.50 -9.16
CA VAL A 94 -1.76 0.73 -9.28
C VAL A 94 -2.54 -0.51 -8.84
N LYS A 95 -3.42 -0.34 -7.84
CA LYS A 95 -4.41 -1.34 -7.46
C LYS A 95 -5.61 -1.31 -8.39
N GLY A 96 -5.97 -2.48 -8.92
CA GLY A 96 -7.16 -2.66 -9.75
C GLY A 96 -7.88 -3.97 -9.46
N GLY A 97 -8.49 -4.54 -10.50
CA GLY A 97 -9.22 -5.80 -10.45
C GLY A 97 -10.58 -5.66 -9.78
N ILE A 98 -11.16 -4.46 -9.79
CA ILE A 98 -12.48 -4.17 -9.23
C ILE A 98 -13.33 -3.53 -10.33
N PRO A 99 -14.45 -4.17 -10.75
CA PRO A 99 -15.39 -3.55 -11.67
C PRO A 99 -16.01 -2.28 -11.07
N ILE A 100 -15.60 -1.11 -11.57
CA ILE A 100 -15.99 0.19 -11.00
C ILE A 100 -17.50 0.45 -11.06
N ALA A 101 -18.22 -0.15 -12.01
CA ALA A 101 -19.69 -0.08 -12.06
C ALA A 101 -20.35 -0.61 -10.77
N ASN A 102 -19.78 -1.65 -10.15
CA ASN A 102 -20.27 -2.18 -8.88
C ASN A 102 -19.97 -1.20 -7.73
N TYR A 103 -18.76 -0.63 -7.70
CA TYR A 103 -18.40 0.38 -6.70
C TYR A 103 -19.32 1.62 -6.78
N ARG A 104 -19.60 2.12 -8.00
CA ARG A 104 -20.50 3.26 -8.20
C ARG A 104 -21.92 2.99 -7.71
N SER A 105 -22.41 1.76 -7.88
CA SER A 105 -23.81 1.40 -7.54
C SER A 105 -24.02 0.97 -6.09
N LYS A 106 -23.02 0.31 -5.47
CA LYS A 106 -23.15 -0.33 -4.14
C LYS A 106 -22.15 0.18 -3.12
N GLY A 107 -21.28 1.10 -3.51
CA GLY A 107 -20.23 1.60 -2.63
C GLY A 107 -19.24 0.54 -2.21
N MET A 108 -18.86 0.57 -0.93
CA MET A 108 -17.92 -0.39 -0.36
C MET A 108 -18.34 -1.84 -0.56
N ALA A 109 -19.65 -2.13 -0.58
CA ALA A 109 -20.17 -3.47 -0.86
C ALA A 109 -19.99 -3.88 -2.34
N GLY A 110 -19.72 -2.92 -3.23
CA GLY A 110 -19.42 -3.13 -4.64
C GLY A 110 -17.93 -3.31 -4.95
N LEU A 111 -17.04 -3.23 -3.95
CA LEU A 111 -15.61 -3.54 -4.08
C LEU A 111 -15.36 -5.05 -4.15
N THR A 112 -16.04 -5.73 -5.08
CA THR A 112 -15.89 -7.16 -5.32
C THR A 112 -14.82 -7.37 -6.40
N PRO A 113 -13.78 -8.19 -6.14
CA PRO A 113 -12.76 -8.47 -7.14
C PRO A 113 -13.28 -9.33 -8.29
N ASP A 114 -12.73 -9.12 -9.48
CA ASP A 114 -12.96 -9.93 -10.67
C ASP A 114 -11.61 -10.14 -11.38
N ALA A 115 -11.14 -11.39 -11.37
CA ALA A 115 -9.85 -11.78 -11.95
C ALA A 115 -9.99 -12.42 -13.34
N SER A 116 -11.19 -12.37 -13.94
CA SER A 116 -11.37 -12.80 -15.33
C SER A 116 -10.52 -11.94 -16.27
N LEU A 117 -10.08 -12.53 -17.39
CA LEU A 117 -9.21 -11.85 -18.35
C LEU A 117 -9.86 -10.56 -18.89
N ASP A 118 -11.15 -10.62 -19.21
CA ASP A 118 -11.90 -9.48 -19.75
C ASP A 118 -12.02 -8.37 -18.71
N ALA A 119 -12.37 -8.69 -17.45
CA ALA A 119 -12.48 -7.67 -16.41
C ALA A 119 -11.14 -6.99 -16.10
N LEU A 120 -10.04 -7.74 -16.07
CA LEU A 120 -8.70 -7.18 -15.88
C LEU A 120 -8.28 -6.31 -17.06
N HIS A 121 -8.61 -6.72 -18.29
CA HIS A 121 -8.34 -5.94 -19.49
C HIS A 121 -9.11 -4.61 -19.48
N ASP A 122 -10.39 -4.63 -19.15
CA ASP A 122 -11.24 -3.45 -19.09
C ASP A 122 -10.79 -2.48 -17.97
N ASP A 123 -10.44 -3.01 -16.79
CA ASP A 123 -9.91 -2.21 -15.68
C ASP A 123 -8.58 -1.53 -16.08
N LEU A 124 -7.64 -2.26 -16.69
CA LEU A 124 -6.39 -1.69 -17.19
C LEU A 124 -6.62 -0.64 -18.29
N GLY A 125 -7.59 -0.86 -19.18
CA GLY A 125 -8.00 0.13 -20.18
C GLY A 125 -8.45 1.44 -19.53
N ALA A 126 -9.35 1.36 -18.54
CA ALA A 126 -9.83 2.52 -17.81
C ALA A 126 -8.71 3.21 -17.01
N ILE A 127 -7.83 2.45 -16.34
CA ILE A 127 -6.68 3.02 -15.63
C ILE A 127 -5.80 3.83 -16.60
N ARG A 128 -5.47 3.27 -17.76
CA ARG A 128 -4.64 3.93 -18.79
C ARG A 128 -5.31 5.18 -19.35
N GLU A 129 -6.61 5.15 -19.57
CA GLU A 129 -7.40 6.31 -20.01
C GLU A 129 -7.30 7.47 -18.99
N HIS A 130 -7.57 7.19 -17.70
CA HIS A 130 -7.54 8.21 -16.65
C HIS A 130 -6.13 8.70 -16.32
N LEU A 131 -5.10 7.86 -16.48
CA LEU A 131 -3.69 8.28 -16.42
C LEU A 131 -3.21 9.00 -17.68
N GLY A 132 -3.97 8.95 -18.78
CA GLY A 132 -3.57 9.45 -20.08
C GLY A 132 -2.37 8.71 -20.67
N THR A 133 -2.15 7.44 -20.30
CA THR A 133 -0.94 6.68 -20.63
C THR A 133 -0.69 6.61 -22.14
N ASP A 134 -1.73 6.33 -22.93
CA ASP A 134 -1.66 6.29 -24.41
C ASP A 134 -1.51 7.68 -25.07
N HIS A 135 -1.56 8.75 -24.26
CA HIS A 135 -1.34 10.13 -24.67
C HIS A 135 -0.07 10.73 -24.04
N GLY A 136 0.90 9.86 -23.71
CA GLY A 136 2.18 10.26 -23.13
C GLY A 136 2.14 10.47 -21.61
N GLY A 137 1.07 10.07 -20.94
CA GLY A 137 0.95 10.02 -19.49
C GLY A 137 1.90 9.00 -18.83
N LYS A 138 1.75 8.77 -17.53
CA LYS A 138 2.60 7.81 -16.81
C LYS A 138 2.16 6.38 -17.14
N GLU A 139 3.12 5.53 -17.49
CA GLU A 139 2.93 4.09 -17.63
C GLU A 139 2.68 3.43 -16.26
N ILE A 140 1.92 2.34 -16.28
CA ILE A 140 1.68 1.49 -15.11
C ILE A 140 2.91 0.59 -14.91
N ASP A 141 3.78 0.94 -13.96
CA ASP A 141 4.98 0.13 -13.71
C ASP A 141 4.62 -1.17 -12.98
N LEU A 142 3.81 -1.08 -11.92
CA LEU A 142 3.31 -2.24 -11.18
C LEU A 142 1.78 -2.26 -11.22
N TYR A 143 1.20 -3.41 -11.53
CA TYR A 143 -0.23 -3.65 -11.39
C TYR A 143 -0.47 -4.77 -10.38
N GLU A 144 -1.42 -4.52 -9.47
CA GLU A 144 -1.83 -5.47 -8.46
C GLU A 144 -3.35 -5.52 -8.36
N MET A 145 -3.90 -6.73 -8.27
CA MET A 145 -5.30 -6.85 -7.87
C MET A 145 -5.46 -6.44 -6.42
N ALA A 146 -6.42 -5.55 -6.13
CA ALA A 146 -6.63 -5.04 -4.80
C ALA A 146 -6.98 -6.15 -3.78
N ARG A 147 -7.70 -7.18 -4.22
CA ARG A 147 -8.15 -8.33 -3.41
C ARG A 147 -8.16 -9.61 -4.23
N ARG A 148 -8.08 -10.76 -3.56
CA ARG A 148 -8.25 -12.08 -4.17
C ARG A 148 -9.67 -12.26 -4.70
N ASP A 149 -9.80 -12.60 -5.98
CA ASP A 149 -11.02 -13.21 -6.50
C ASP A 149 -11.04 -14.70 -6.12
N THR A 150 -12.12 -15.15 -5.47
CA THR A 150 -12.29 -16.55 -5.06
C THR A 150 -12.93 -17.42 -6.15
N LYS A 151 -13.42 -16.81 -7.23
CA LYS A 151 -14.00 -17.53 -8.38
C LYS A 151 -12.95 -18.00 -9.39
N VAL A 152 -11.76 -17.39 -9.37
CA VAL A 152 -10.64 -17.72 -10.27
C VAL A 152 -9.44 -18.17 -9.42
N GLY A 153 -8.88 -19.34 -9.73
CA GLY A 153 -7.70 -19.86 -9.02
C GLY A 153 -6.46 -19.00 -9.25
N ILE A 154 -5.53 -18.95 -8.28
CA ILE A 154 -4.34 -18.08 -8.33
C ILE A 154 -3.50 -18.33 -9.58
N LYS A 155 -3.26 -19.59 -9.95
CA LYS A 155 -2.56 -19.92 -11.21
C LYS A 155 -3.21 -19.27 -12.44
N GLN A 156 -4.54 -19.35 -12.55
CA GLN A 156 -5.25 -18.75 -13.69
C GLN A 156 -5.20 -17.22 -13.62
N THR A 157 -5.36 -16.63 -12.44
CA THR A 157 -5.22 -15.19 -12.22
C THR A 157 -3.85 -14.68 -12.66
N MET A 158 -2.76 -15.37 -12.27
CA MET A 158 -1.41 -15.01 -12.69
C MET A 158 -1.21 -15.14 -14.20
N ASN A 159 -1.74 -16.19 -14.83
CA ASN A 159 -1.70 -16.32 -16.29
C ASN A 159 -2.46 -15.20 -17.00
N ASN A 160 -3.63 -14.80 -16.48
CA ASN A 160 -4.39 -13.66 -17.01
C ASN A 160 -3.56 -12.38 -16.91
N MET A 161 -2.97 -12.10 -15.74
CA MET A 161 -2.11 -10.93 -15.53
C MET A 161 -0.87 -10.96 -16.45
N LEU A 162 -0.19 -12.10 -16.60
CA LEU A 162 0.95 -12.26 -17.50
C LEU A 162 0.57 -11.92 -18.95
N SER A 163 -0.58 -12.39 -19.41
CA SER A 163 -1.08 -12.11 -20.77
C SER A 163 -1.34 -10.62 -21.03
N LEU A 164 -1.56 -9.81 -19.99
CA LEU A 164 -1.79 -8.36 -20.08
C LEU A 164 -0.52 -7.54 -19.79
N SER A 165 0.48 -8.13 -19.15
CA SER A 165 1.73 -7.50 -18.75
C SER A 165 2.70 -7.26 -19.93
N SER A 166 3.86 -6.66 -19.64
CA SER A 166 4.97 -6.53 -20.59
C SER A 166 5.88 -7.76 -20.64
N GLU A 167 5.58 -8.77 -19.83
CA GLU A 167 6.43 -9.94 -19.71
C GLU A 167 6.22 -10.92 -20.86
N THR A 168 7.28 -11.68 -21.13
CA THR A 168 7.20 -12.88 -21.94
C THR A 168 6.92 -14.07 -21.01
N TYR A 169 5.92 -14.88 -21.34
CA TYR A 169 5.49 -16.00 -20.51
C TYR A 169 5.25 -17.25 -21.33
N ILE A 170 5.10 -18.39 -20.66
CA ILE A 170 4.74 -19.66 -21.29
C ILE A 170 3.25 -19.88 -21.06
N ASP A 171 2.47 -20.04 -22.12
CA ASP A 171 1.04 -20.31 -22.02
C ASP A 171 0.73 -21.77 -21.63
N SER A 172 -0.57 -22.10 -21.51
CA SER A 172 -1.02 -23.45 -21.14
C SER A 172 -0.65 -24.53 -22.16
N GLU A 173 -0.29 -24.16 -23.39
CA GLU A 173 0.15 -25.07 -24.45
C GLU A 173 1.68 -25.21 -24.49
N GLY A 174 2.40 -24.57 -23.57
CA GLY A 174 3.86 -24.58 -23.53
C GLY A 174 4.51 -23.63 -24.54
N LYS A 175 3.75 -22.72 -25.15
CA LYS A 175 4.27 -21.76 -26.14
C LYS A 175 4.69 -20.47 -25.47
N GLN A 176 5.79 -19.91 -25.94
CA GLN A 176 6.26 -18.60 -25.52
C GLN A 176 5.38 -17.51 -26.14
N GLN A 177 4.79 -16.68 -25.28
CA GLN A 177 3.90 -15.58 -25.65
C GLN A 177 4.42 -14.26 -25.09
N GLN A 178 4.18 -13.18 -25.81
CA GLN A 178 4.40 -11.82 -25.32
C GLN A 178 3.06 -11.27 -24.81
N GLY A 179 3.02 -10.77 -23.57
CA GLY A 179 1.83 -10.10 -23.05
C GLY A 179 1.50 -8.80 -23.80
N LYS A 180 0.27 -8.29 -23.60
CA LYS A 180 -0.27 -7.11 -24.29
C LYS A 180 0.37 -5.76 -23.89
N ARG A 181 1.30 -5.75 -22.93
CA ARG A 181 2.04 -4.55 -22.48
C ARG A 181 1.15 -3.44 -21.92
N LEU A 182 0.04 -3.79 -21.26
CA LEU A 182 -0.83 -2.80 -20.61
C LEU A 182 -0.21 -2.24 -19.31
N PHE A 183 0.66 -3.01 -18.67
CA PHE A 183 1.50 -2.64 -17.53
C PHE A 183 2.84 -3.40 -17.58
N LYS A 184 3.81 -3.06 -16.72
CA LYS A 184 5.15 -3.68 -16.79
C LYS A 184 5.29 -4.94 -15.94
N HIS A 185 5.07 -4.86 -14.63
CA HIS A 185 5.34 -5.95 -13.68
C HIS A 185 4.15 -6.27 -12.78
N ILE A 186 4.08 -7.53 -12.35
CA ILE A 186 3.01 -8.04 -11.49
C ILE A 186 3.38 -7.81 -10.02
N SER A 187 2.43 -7.27 -9.25
CA SER A 187 2.49 -7.20 -7.78
C SER A 187 1.22 -7.81 -7.18
N LEU A 188 1.26 -8.18 -5.91
CA LEU A 188 0.18 -8.86 -5.20
C LEU A 188 -0.32 -8.00 -4.04
N SER A 189 -1.62 -8.00 -3.74
CA SER A 189 -2.16 -7.31 -2.56
C SER A 189 -3.12 -8.21 -1.77
N GLU A 190 -3.01 -8.19 -0.44
CA GLU A 190 -3.91 -8.89 0.51
C GLU A 190 -4.09 -10.39 0.25
N LEU A 191 -3.01 -11.10 -0.08
CA LEU A 191 -2.98 -12.56 -0.22
C LEU A 191 -2.38 -13.25 1.01
N GLY A 192 -2.91 -14.42 1.36
CA GLY A 192 -2.32 -15.32 2.35
C GLY A 192 -1.09 -16.07 1.82
N LEU A 193 -0.32 -16.70 2.71
CA LEU A 193 0.96 -17.34 2.39
C LEU A 193 0.87 -18.33 1.23
N GLU A 194 -0.11 -19.24 1.24
CA GLU A 194 -0.24 -20.27 0.22
C GLU A 194 -0.59 -19.68 -1.15
N SER A 195 -1.47 -18.68 -1.19
CA SER A 195 -1.78 -17.91 -2.40
C SER A 195 -0.54 -17.18 -2.94
N ILE A 196 0.31 -16.63 -2.06
CA ILE A 196 1.57 -16.00 -2.48
C ILE A 196 2.55 -17.04 -3.05
N ARG A 197 2.68 -18.22 -2.42
CA ARG A 197 3.55 -19.31 -2.92
C ARG A 197 3.12 -19.77 -4.30
N GLU A 198 1.82 -19.99 -4.49
CA GLU A 198 1.27 -20.38 -5.79
C GLU A 198 1.55 -19.29 -6.84
N ALA A 199 1.32 -18.01 -6.51
CA ALA A 199 1.57 -16.90 -7.42
C ALA A 199 3.03 -16.81 -7.85
N VAL A 200 3.97 -16.91 -6.91
CA VAL A 200 5.43 -16.90 -7.17
C VAL A 200 5.87 -18.09 -8.03
N SER A 201 5.18 -19.23 -7.96
CA SER A 201 5.48 -20.38 -8.82
C SER A 201 5.08 -20.19 -10.29
N VAL A 202 4.23 -19.20 -10.58
CA VAL A 202 3.63 -18.98 -11.91
C VAL A 202 4.16 -17.72 -12.57
N ALA A 203 4.33 -16.63 -11.80
CA ALA A 203 4.71 -15.33 -12.32
C ALA A 203 5.86 -14.71 -11.49
N PRO A 204 6.73 -13.90 -12.11
CA PRO A 204 7.80 -13.22 -11.40
C PRO A 204 7.25 -11.98 -10.65
N ILE A 205 7.01 -12.14 -9.36
CA ILE A 205 6.37 -11.12 -8.52
C ILE A 205 7.35 -10.01 -8.11
N ALA A 206 6.98 -8.75 -8.37
CA ALA A 206 7.79 -7.57 -8.04
C ALA A 206 7.71 -7.18 -6.56
N CYS A 207 6.51 -7.16 -5.97
CA CYS A 207 6.33 -6.97 -4.53
C CYS A 207 4.97 -7.50 -4.06
N VAL A 208 4.79 -7.59 -2.74
CA VAL A 208 3.52 -7.92 -2.09
C VAL A 208 3.10 -6.77 -1.18
N GLU A 209 1.90 -6.24 -1.33
CA GLU A 209 1.33 -5.24 -0.45
C GLU A 209 0.38 -5.86 0.59
N LEU A 210 0.63 -5.57 1.88
CA LEU A 210 -0.12 -6.12 3.02
C LEU A 210 -0.26 -5.10 4.14
N GLU A 211 -1.32 -5.22 4.96
CA GLU A 211 -1.41 -4.43 6.19
C GLU A 211 -0.38 -4.95 7.18
N VAL A 212 0.63 -4.13 7.47
CA VAL A 212 1.69 -4.48 8.42
C VAL A 212 2.04 -3.25 9.24
N SER A 213 1.94 -3.37 10.56
CA SER A 213 2.30 -2.32 11.51
C SER A 213 2.59 -2.94 12.87
N PRO A 214 3.11 -2.18 13.85
CA PRO A 214 3.12 -2.62 15.25
C PRO A 214 1.75 -3.05 15.79
N TRP A 215 0.66 -2.66 15.12
CA TRP A 215 -0.72 -2.97 15.50
C TRP A 215 -1.33 -4.14 14.70
N GLU A 216 -0.63 -4.62 13.67
CA GLU A 216 -1.05 -5.70 12.78
C GLU A 216 0.16 -6.55 12.37
N LEU A 217 0.32 -7.70 13.04
CA LEU A 217 1.45 -8.63 12.87
C LEU A 217 1.12 -9.86 12.03
N GLY A 218 -0.08 -9.93 11.43
CA GLY A 218 -0.55 -11.11 10.71
C GLY A 218 0.42 -11.63 9.64
N ALA A 219 1.16 -10.74 8.94
CA ALA A 219 2.17 -11.15 7.96
C ALA A 219 3.38 -11.87 8.58
N PHE A 220 3.77 -11.49 9.80
CA PHE A 220 4.85 -12.15 10.54
C PHE A 220 4.38 -13.51 11.05
N ASP A 221 3.23 -13.53 11.73
CA ASP A 221 2.70 -14.73 12.39
C ASP A 221 2.37 -15.85 11.40
N GLN A 222 1.91 -15.48 10.20
CA GLN A 222 1.60 -16.42 9.12
C GLN A 222 2.82 -16.82 8.28
N GLY A 223 4.03 -16.34 8.61
CA GLY A 223 5.26 -16.69 7.90
C GLY A 223 5.45 -16.04 6.52
N ILE A 224 4.61 -15.06 6.16
CA ILE A 224 4.69 -14.35 4.87
C ILE A 224 5.99 -13.55 4.80
N VAL A 225 6.36 -12.84 5.87
CA VAL A 225 7.62 -12.07 5.92
C VAL A 225 8.83 -12.97 5.69
N SER A 226 8.86 -14.15 6.32
CA SER A 226 9.94 -15.13 6.14
C SER A 226 9.99 -15.69 4.71
N PHE A 227 8.82 -15.98 4.12
CA PHE A 227 8.76 -16.44 2.74
C PHE A 227 9.24 -15.38 1.76
N CYS A 228 8.68 -14.17 1.81
CA CYS A 228 9.08 -13.04 0.96
C CYS A 228 10.57 -12.72 1.10
N SER A 229 11.12 -12.80 2.32
CA SER A 229 12.56 -12.71 2.57
C SER A 229 13.36 -13.76 1.80
N SER A 230 12.94 -15.03 1.83
CA SER A 230 13.63 -16.10 1.09
C SER A 230 13.59 -15.92 -0.43
N GLN A 231 12.53 -15.28 -0.93
CA GLN A 231 12.32 -15.03 -2.36
C GLN A 231 12.89 -13.68 -2.82
N LYS A 232 13.42 -12.86 -1.90
CA LYS A 232 13.85 -11.47 -2.15
C LYS A 232 12.73 -10.60 -2.75
N ILE A 233 11.51 -10.78 -2.25
CA ILE A 233 10.33 -10.01 -2.66
C ILE A 233 10.03 -8.99 -1.56
N PRO A 234 10.07 -7.68 -1.83
CA PRO A 234 9.69 -6.68 -0.86
C PRO A 234 8.21 -6.76 -0.47
N ILE A 235 7.91 -6.40 0.77
CA ILE A 235 6.56 -6.22 1.29
C ILE A 235 6.30 -4.72 1.43
N LEU A 236 5.36 -4.18 0.64
CA LEU A 236 4.83 -2.84 0.84
C LEU A 236 3.85 -2.89 2.02
N ALA A 237 4.24 -2.30 3.15
CA ALA A 237 3.47 -2.32 4.38
C ALA A 237 2.50 -1.13 4.42
N TYR A 238 1.26 -1.33 4.00
CA TYR A 238 0.24 -0.27 4.06
C TYR A 238 -0.38 -0.14 5.46
N SER A 239 -0.97 1.02 5.73
CA SER A 239 -1.38 1.43 7.10
C SER A 239 -0.26 1.28 8.15
N PRO A 240 1.01 1.62 7.87
CA PRO A 240 2.12 1.28 8.75
C PRO A 240 2.09 1.98 10.12
N THR A 241 1.28 3.04 10.24
CA THR A 241 1.02 3.78 11.50
C THR A 241 -0.24 3.31 12.23
N GLY A 242 -0.75 2.11 11.92
CA GLY A 242 -1.98 1.58 12.52
C GLY A 242 -3.19 2.45 12.20
N LYS A 243 -3.33 2.86 10.92
CA LYS A 243 -4.39 3.78 10.46
C LYS A 243 -4.42 5.11 11.24
N GLY A 244 -3.26 5.56 11.73
CA GLY A 244 -3.08 6.82 12.43
C GLY A 244 -2.98 6.71 13.95
N ILE A 245 -3.39 5.60 14.56
CA ILE A 245 -3.40 5.49 16.04
C ILE A 245 -1.99 5.60 16.63
N LEU A 246 -0.98 5.03 15.96
CA LEU A 246 0.40 5.04 16.42
C LEU A 246 1.09 6.41 16.28
N THR A 247 0.43 7.39 15.64
CA THR A 247 0.95 8.76 15.55
C THR A 247 0.78 9.53 16.86
N GLY A 248 -0.08 9.04 17.77
CA GLY A 248 -0.43 9.70 19.02
C GLY A 248 -1.46 10.82 18.89
N ASN A 249 -1.97 11.10 17.68
CA ASN A 249 -2.96 12.16 17.43
C ASN A 249 -4.41 11.71 17.61
N ILE A 250 -4.68 10.40 17.63
CA ILE A 250 -6.01 9.85 17.91
C ILE A 250 -6.02 9.46 19.39
N GLN A 251 -6.84 10.12 20.19
CA GLN A 251 -7.10 9.82 21.60
C GLN A 251 -8.58 9.47 21.83
N SER A 252 -9.45 9.89 20.92
CA SER A 252 -10.87 9.60 20.87
C SER A 252 -11.33 9.43 19.43
N VAL A 253 -12.54 8.90 19.24
CA VAL A 253 -13.19 8.84 17.91
C VAL A 253 -13.45 10.25 17.38
N ASP A 254 -13.58 11.24 18.27
CA ASP A 254 -13.86 12.62 17.93
C ASP A 254 -12.67 13.39 17.35
N ASP A 255 -11.47 12.82 17.45
CA ASP A 255 -10.29 13.32 16.73
C ASP A 255 -10.33 12.97 15.22
N LEU A 256 -11.28 12.15 14.79
CA LEU A 256 -11.49 11.78 13.39
C LEU A 256 -12.59 12.64 12.75
N PRO A 257 -12.42 13.06 11.48
CA PRO A 257 -13.49 13.73 10.73
C PRO A 257 -14.79 12.94 10.75
N GLU A 258 -15.94 13.62 10.74
CA GLU A 258 -17.26 12.98 10.83
C GLU A 258 -17.51 11.94 9.73
N SER A 259 -17.01 12.20 8.52
CA SER A 259 -17.14 11.32 7.35
C SER A 259 -16.08 10.21 7.28
N ASP A 260 -15.18 10.11 8.25
CA ASP A 260 -14.06 9.18 8.21
C ASP A 260 -14.49 7.74 8.52
N ILE A 261 -14.21 6.82 7.58
CA ILE A 261 -14.55 5.39 7.71
C ILE A 261 -13.97 4.73 8.97
N ARG A 262 -12.88 5.29 9.52
CA ARG A 262 -12.23 4.79 10.74
C ARG A 262 -13.14 4.91 11.96
N ARG A 263 -14.11 5.85 11.95
CA ARG A 263 -15.16 5.95 12.98
C ARG A 263 -16.04 4.71 13.08
N HIS A 264 -16.00 3.82 12.09
CA HIS A 264 -16.79 2.58 12.06
C HIS A 264 -15.93 1.32 12.17
N MET A 265 -14.65 1.44 12.52
CA MET A 265 -13.76 0.28 12.70
C MET A 265 -13.78 -0.20 14.15
N ASP A 266 -14.08 -1.48 14.39
CA ASP A 266 -14.18 -2.06 15.75
C ASP A 266 -12.98 -1.70 16.64
N ARG A 267 -11.77 -1.71 16.07
CA ARG A 267 -10.51 -1.37 16.75
C ARG A 267 -10.42 0.07 17.29
N LEU A 268 -11.20 0.98 16.73
CA LEU A 268 -11.20 2.40 17.09
C LEU A 268 -12.48 2.76 17.85
N GLN A 269 -13.21 1.81 18.42
CA GLN A 269 -14.46 2.07 19.14
C GLN A 269 -14.38 1.68 20.62
N GLY A 270 -15.02 2.46 21.49
CA GLY A 270 -15.24 2.15 22.91
C GLY A 270 -14.00 1.61 23.64
N GLU A 271 -14.18 0.48 24.33
CA GLU A 271 -13.11 -0.19 25.09
C GLU A 271 -11.96 -0.69 24.21
N ASN A 272 -12.23 -1.02 22.94
CA ASN A 272 -11.16 -1.42 22.02
C ASN A 272 -10.20 -0.26 21.77
N LEU A 273 -10.71 0.96 21.57
CA LEU A 273 -9.86 2.14 21.39
C LEU A 273 -9.01 2.37 22.65
N ALA A 274 -9.63 2.36 23.83
CA ALA A 274 -8.91 2.53 25.10
C ALA A 274 -7.77 1.51 25.24
N LYS A 275 -8.03 0.24 24.91
CA LYS A 275 -7.00 -0.81 24.94
C LYS A 275 -5.89 -0.55 23.92
N ASN A 276 -6.24 -0.19 22.69
CA ASN A 276 -5.30 0.05 21.60
C ASN A 276 -4.43 1.30 21.83
N LEU A 277 -4.92 2.30 22.57
CA LEU A 277 -4.14 3.46 22.97
C LEU A 277 -2.99 3.11 23.92
N GLU A 278 -3.05 2.01 24.66
CA GLU A 278 -1.92 1.55 25.48
C GLU A 278 -0.66 1.26 24.63
N LEU A 279 -0.84 0.78 23.39
CA LEU A 279 0.28 0.59 22.46
C LEU A 279 0.77 1.94 21.92
N ALA A 280 -0.14 2.81 21.49
CA ALA A 280 0.22 4.14 20.97
C ALA A 280 0.97 5.00 22.02
N ASN A 281 0.54 4.94 23.28
CA ASN A 281 1.18 5.66 24.39
C ASN A 281 2.59 5.14 24.69
N GLU A 282 2.84 3.84 24.51
CA GLU A 282 4.19 3.27 24.60
C GLU A 282 5.09 3.85 23.51
N PHE A 283 4.65 3.84 22.25
CA PHE A 283 5.40 4.43 21.13
C PHE A 283 5.68 5.91 21.36
N LYS A 284 4.71 6.66 21.89
CA LYS A 284 4.89 8.08 22.25
C LYS A 284 5.93 8.28 23.35
N THR A 285 6.00 7.37 24.32
CA THR A 285 6.97 7.42 25.42
C THR A 285 8.37 7.09 24.91
N LEU A 286 8.52 5.99 24.19
CA LEU A 286 9.81 5.55 23.65
C LEU A 286 10.37 6.53 22.61
N ALA A 287 9.52 7.15 21.79
CA ALA A 287 9.95 8.15 20.80
C ALA A 287 10.61 9.38 21.45
N LYS A 288 10.10 9.81 22.62
CA LYS A 288 10.69 10.89 23.43
C LYS A 288 11.98 10.48 24.13
N GLN A 289 12.12 9.20 24.48
CA GLN A 289 13.29 8.67 25.17
C GLN A 289 14.45 8.36 24.21
N HIS A 290 14.13 8.05 22.95
CA HIS A 290 15.09 7.78 21.89
C HIS A 290 16.06 8.96 21.69
N LYS A 291 17.31 8.66 21.30
CA LYS A 291 18.36 9.66 21.07
C LYS A 291 18.99 9.49 19.67
N PRO A 292 18.88 10.48 18.76
CA PRO A 292 18.12 11.74 18.91
C PRO A 292 16.61 11.48 19.04
N GLN A 293 15.87 12.42 19.61
CA GLN A 293 14.41 12.28 19.71
C GLN A 293 13.78 12.16 18.32
N VAL A 294 12.76 11.31 18.20
CA VAL A 294 12.00 11.09 16.96
C VAL A 294 10.51 11.23 17.22
N THR A 295 9.71 11.35 16.16
CA THR A 295 8.25 11.29 16.31
C THR A 295 7.77 9.85 16.54
N PRO A 296 6.56 9.63 17.10
CA PRO A 296 5.98 8.29 17.19
C PRO A 296 5.83 7.62 15.82
N THR A 297 5.52 8.41 14.79
CA THR A 297 5.49 7.96 13.40
C THR A 297 6.85 7.45 12.96
N GLN A 298 7.91 8.25 13.12
CA GLN A 298 9.26 7.86 12.73
C GLN A 298 9.71 6.60 13.46
N LEU A 299 9.44 6.49 14.76
CA LEU A 299 9.77 5.30 15.54
C LEU A 299 9.06 4.04 15.00
N GLY A 300 7.77 4.14 14.67
CA GLY A 300 7.00 3.03 14.11
C GLY A 300 7.49 2.57 12.74
N LEU A 301 7.78 3.52 11.86
CA LEU A 301 8.30 3.23 10.52
C LEU A 301 9.72 2.65 10.58
N ALA A 302 10.59 3.21 11.43
CA ALA A 302 11.93 2.69 11.67
C ALA A 302 11.91 1.27 12.25
N TRP A 303 10.98 0.99 13.16
CA TRP A 303 10.79 -0.35 13.71
C TRP A 303 10.42 -1.36 12.62
N LEU A 304 9.48 -1.03 11.73
CA LEU A 304 9.11 -1.89 10.60
C LEU A 304 10.31 -2.23 9.71
N ILE A 305 11.10 -1.20 9.37
CA ILE A 305 12.31 -1.34 8.54
C ILE A 305 13.35 -2.22 9.23
N ALA A 306 13.53 -2.07 10.55
CA ALA A 306 14.47 -2.85 11.35
C ALA A 306 13.99 -4.29 11.63
N SER A 307 12.67 -4.53 11.60
CA SER A 307 12.07 -5.85 11.86
C SER A 307 12.21 -6.82 10.69
N SER A 308 12.38 -6.32 9.46
CA SER A 308 12.74 -7.17 8.32
C SER A 308 13.34 -6.37 7.17
N HIS A 309 14.38 -6.93 6.54
CA HIS A 309 15.00 -6.32 5.37
C HIS A 309 14.12 -6.35 4.12
N VAL A 310 12.97 -7.04 4.10
CA VAL A 310 12.03 -6.95 2.96
C VAL A 310 10.88 -5.98 3.19
N ILE A 311 10.69 -5.45 4.39
CA ILE A 311 9.57 -4.53 4.66
C ILE A 311 9.92 -3.11 4.19
N VAL A 312 8.98 -2.53 3.44
CA VAL A 312 9.00 -1.15 2.95
C VAL A 312 7.70 -0.48 3.42
N PRO A 313 7.73 0.39 4.44
CA PRO A 313 6.54 1.09 4.89
C PRO A 313 5.94 1.96 3.78
N LEU A 314 4.61 1.94 3.66
CA LEU A 314 3.83 2.73 2.69
C LEU A 314 2.88 3.70 3.42
N PRO A 315 3.39 4.74 4.12
CA PRO A 315 2.56 5.77 4.70
C PRO A 315 1.98 6.69 3.62
N GLY A 316 0.76 7.18 3.86
CA GLY A 316 0.12 8.21 3.05
C GLY A 316 -0.07 9.51 3.84
N THR A 317 -0.02 10.65 3.14
CA THR A 317 -0.29 11.98 3.70
C THR A 317 -0.56 13.00 2.61
N SER A 318 -1.26 14.08 2.94
CA SER A 318 -1.43 15.26 2.07
C SER A 318 -0.53 16.43 2.48
N LYS A 319 0.40 16.24 3.43
CA LYS A 319 1.26 17.32 3.95
C LYS A 319 2.71 17.05 3.58
N ALA A 320 3.35 17.98 2.87
CA ALA A 320 4.75 17.89 2.46
C ALA A 320 5.70 17.63 3.65
N SER A 321 5.52 18.33 4.77
CA SER A 321 6.33 18.11 5.98
C SER A 321 6.22 16.70 6.54
N ARG A 322 5.04 16.07 6.45
CA ARG A 322 4.85 14.68 6.87
C ARG A 322 5.42 13.70 5.85
N ALA A 323 5.36 14.01 4.56
CA ALA A 323 5.98 13.18 3.52
C ALA A 323 7.50 13.10 3.72
N GLN A 324 8.13 14.23 4.01
CA GLN A 324 9.56 14.29 4.35
C GLN A 324 9.86 13.52 5.66
N GLU A 325 9.15 13.80 6.75
CA GLU A 325 9.32 13.11 8.04
C GLU A 325 9.21 11.58 7.90
N ASN A 326 8.22 11.12 7.12
CA ASN A 326 8.00 9.70 6.86
C ASN A 326 9.17 9.08 6.11
N ALA A 327 9.66 9.72 5.04
CA ALA A 327 10.80 9.23 4.27
C ALA A 327 12.07 9.13 5.16
N GLU A 328 12.36 10.19 5.92
CA GLU A 328 13.51 10.27 6.82
C GLU A 328 13.52 9.18 7.91
N SER A 329 12.38 8.55 8.19
CA SER A 329 12.30 7.40 9.10
C SER A 329 13.22 6.24 8.69
N ALA A 330 13.56 6.12 7.40
CA ALA A 330 14.49 5.12 6.91
C ALA A 330 15.95 5.33 7.38
N ASN A 331 16.28 6.53 7.84
CA ASN A 331 17.60 6.88 8.37
C ASN A 331 17.66 6.76 9.91
N VAL A 332 16.53 6.53 10.57
CA VAL A 332 16.47 6.39 12.03
C VAL A 332 17.06 5.04 12.43
N GLN A 333 18.15 5.08 13.19
CA GLN A 333 18.77 3.90 13.79
C GLN A 333 18.19 3.69 15.17
N LEU A 334 17.51 2.56 15.38
CA LEU A 334 17.01 2.19 16.70
C LEU A 334 18.16 1.61 17.53
N ASP A 335 18.44 2.22 18.68
CA ASP A 335 19.39 1.63 19.62
C ASP A 335 18.87 0.26 20.13
N PRO A 336 19.77 -0.67 20.53
CA PRO A 336 19.37 -2.02 20.91
C PRO A 336 18.35 -2.09 22.06
N ASP A 337 18.41 -1.16 23.02
CA ASP A 337 17.48 -1.12 24.16
C ASP A 337 16.08 -0.66 23.71
N THR A 338 16.00 0.41 22.93
CA THR A 338 14.74 0.86 22.32
C THR A 338 14.13 -0.23 21.44
N LYS A 339 14.94 -0.89 20.59
CA LYS A 339 14.46 -1.99 19.74
C LYS A 339 13.94 -3.16 20.56
N ALA A 340 14.65 -3.58 21.61
CA ALA A 340 14.21 -4.67 22.48
C ALA A 340 12.90 -4.36 23.22
N LYS A 341 12.75 -3.12 23.72
CA LYS A 341 11.50 -2.64 24.35
C LYS A 341 10.32 -2.65 23.38
N LEU A 342 10.53 -2.14 22.16
CA LEU A 342 9.52 -2.16 21.10
C LEU A 342 9.13 -3.59 20.73
N ASP A 343 10.10 -4.46 20.48
CA ASP A 343 9.85 -5.87 20.14
C ASP A 343 9.06 -6.57 21.24
N HIS A 344 9.47 -6.39 22.50
CA HIS A 344 8.76 -6.95 23.63
C HIS A 344 7.32 -6.42 23.71
N LYS A 345 7.11 -5.11 23.59
CA LYS A 345 5.75 -4.53 23.64
C LYS A 345 4.89 -5.07 22.51
N VAL A 346 5.37 -4.98 21.27
CA VAL A 346 4.63 -5.36 20.06
C VAL A 346 4.27 -6.84 20.09
N LYS A 347 5.21 -7.72 20.46
CA LYS A 347 4.97 -9.18 20.53
C LYS A 347 3.92 -9.59 21.57
N HIS A 348 3.83 -8.88 22.69
CA HIS A 348 2.91 -9.23 23.78
C HIS A 348 1.61 -8.43 23.77
N PHE A 349 1.52 -7.40 22.93
CA PHE A 349 0.31 -6.59 22.81
C PHE A 349 -0.75 -7.34 22.00
N LYS A 350 -1.94 -7.51 22.58
CA LYS A 350 -3.10 -8.06 21.88
C LYS A 350 -4.00 -6.91 21.43
N THR A 351 -4.02 -6.66 20.13
CA THR A 351 -4.94 -5.69 19.52
C THR A 351 -6.39 -6.05 19.81
N ALA A 352 -7.15 -5.08 20.30
CA ALA A 352 -8.57 -5.26 20.63
C ALA A 352 -9.47 -4.85 19.47
N GLY A 353 -10.50 -5.64 19.15
CA GLY A 353 -11.38 -5.45 18.00
C GLY A 353 -10.76 -5.92 16.67
N GLY A 354 -11.60 -6.20 15.68
CA GLY A 354 -11.11 -6.61 14.35
C GLY A 354 -10.82 -5.43 13.41
N ARG A 355 -10.03 -5.70 12.36
CA ARG A 355 -9.50 -4.68 11.41
C ARG A 355 -10.56 -3.72 10.86
N TYR A 356 -11.75 -4.24 10.60
CA TYR A 356 -12.94 -3.51 10.15
C TYR A 356 -14.15 -3.95 10.98
N ASN A 357 -15.30 -3.31 10.82
CA ASN A 357 -16.53 -3.82 11.44
C ASN A 357 -16.94 -5.21 10.90
N LYS A 358 -17.85 -5.86 11.63
CA LYS A 358 -18.37 -7.20 11.31
C LYS A 358 -18.87 -7.28 9.86
N ALA A 359 -19.70 -6.33 9.42
CA ALA A 359 -20.27 -6.32 8.07
C ALA A 359 -19.18 -6.30 6.98
N ALA A 360 -18.16 -5.45 7.13
CA ALA A 360 -17.05 -5.37 6.18
C ALA A 360 -16.21 -6.66 6.16
N ARG A 361 -16.01 -7.31 7.32
CA ARG A 361 -15.27 -8.58 7.40
C ARG A 361 -16.00 -9.74 6.73
N GLU A 362 -17.32 -9.77 6.77
CA GLU A 362 -18.12 -10.83 6.12
C GLU A 362 -18.10 -10.73 4.58
N HIS A 363 -17.83 -9.54 4.03
CA HIS A 363 -17.88 -9.27 2.59
C HIS A 363 -16.51 -9.04 1.95
N SER A 364 -15.43 -8.98 2.73
CA SER A 364 -14.06 -8.75 2.24
C SER A 364 -13.20 -9.96 2.51
N ALA A 365 -12.66 -10.58 1.46
CA ALA A 365 -11.57 -11.55 1.58
C ALA A 365 -10.28 -10.82 1.97
N LEU A 366 -10.08 -10.64 3.28
CA LEU A 366 -8.81 -10.15 3.83
C LEU A 366 -7.92 -11.36 4.10
N TRP A 367 -6.65 -11.28 3.68
CA TRP A 367 -5.70 -12.39 3.77
C TRP A 367 -5.98 -13.59 2.87
N GLY A 368 -6.78 -13.38 1.81
CA GLY A 368 -6.95 -14.29 0.67
C GLY A 368 -7.04 -15.76 1.03
#